data_AF-A0A920H6K6-F1
#
_entry.id   AF-A0A920H6K6-F1
#
_cell.length_a   1.000
_cell.length_b   1.000
_cell.length_c   1.000
_cell.angle_alpha   90.00
_cell.angle_beta   90.00
_cell.angle_gamma   90.00
#
_symmetry.space_group_name_H-M   'P 1'
#
loop_
_entity.id
_entity.type
_entity.pdbx_description
1 polymer ?
#
loop_
_entity_poly.entity_id
_entity_poly.type
_entity_poly.pdbx_seq_one_letter_code
_entity_poly.pdbx_strand_id
1 'polypeptide(L)'
;MALSRLVLGTLDGIDRPAIETMMPSLFGHTHVLDLGANVDCKAENLYQFGVMGSVVCSILDDINNPSVGLLNVGQEAIKGNQQVKAADELLKASKLNYIGYVEGDDIFVVKLML
;
A
#
# COMPACT_ATOMS: atom_id res chain seq x y z
N MET A 1 -8.37 -14.10 9.33
CA MET A 1 -7.10 -14.30 8.60
C MET A 1 -6.59 -15.74 8.60
N ALA A 2 -6.37 -16.39 9.77
CA ALA A 2 -5.75 -17.73 9.79
C ALA A 2 -6.54 -18.81 9.02
N LEU A 3 -7.85 -18.94 9.26
CA LEU A 3 -8.68 -19.94 8.59
C LEU A 3 -8.80 -19.68 7.08
N SER A 4 -8.99 -18.42 6.66
CA SER A 4 -9.11 -18.07 5.24
C SER A 4 -7.81 -18.32 4.49
N ARG A 5 -6.63 -18.02 5.06
CA ARG A 5 -5.35 -18.34 4.42
C ARG A 5 -5.14 -19.84 4.26
N LEU A 6 -5.58 -20.65 5.23
CA LEU A 6 -5.46 -22.11 5.17
C LEU A 6 -6.42 -22.72 4.12
N VAL A 7 -7.66 -22.23 4.06
CA VAL A 7 -8.72 -22.84 3.26
C VAL A 7 -8.77 -22.27 1.84
N LEU A 8 -8.57 -20.96 1.67
CA LEU A 8 -8.66 -20.26 0.38
C LEU A 8 -7.30 -20.01 -0.26
N GLY A 9 -6.24 -19.86 0.53
CA GLY A 9 -4.91 -19.50 0.03
C GLY A 9 -4.77 -18.03 -0.38
N THR A 10 -3.77 -17.73 -1.22
CA THR A 10 -3.60 -16.44 -1.89
C THR A 10 -3.69 -16.62 -3.39
N LEU A 11 -3.93 -15.51 -4.11
CA LEU A 11 -3.84 -15.49 -5.56
C LEU A 11 -2.41 -15.76 -6.03
N ASP A 12 -2.27 -16.31 -7.24
CA ASP A 12 -0.96 -16.53 -7.86
C ASP A 12 -0.18 -15.22 -7.94
N GLY A 13 1.09 -15.26 -7.51
CA GLY A 13 1.96 -14.10 -7.45
C GLY A 13 1.77 -13.21 -6.20
N ILE A 14 0.78 -13.48 -5.34
CA ILE A 14 0.62 -12.80 -4.04
C ILE A 14 1.16 -13.69 -2.92
N ASP A 15 2.19 -13.20 -2.24
CA ASP A 15 2.87 -13.97 -1.20
C ASP A 15 2.06 -13.96 0.11
N ARG A 16 1.52 -12.81 0.50
CA ARG A 16 0.85 -12.58 1.79
C ARG A 16 -0.41 -11.74 1.61
N PRO A 17 -1.52 -12.03 2.34
CA PRO A 17 -2.66 -11.15 2.35
C PRO A 17 -2.33 -9.90 3.17
N ALA A 18 -3.08 -8.83 2.95
CA ALA A 18 -3.06 -7.63 3.79
C ALA A 18 -4.46 -7.36 4.36
N ILE A 19 -4.53 -6.77 5.54
CA ILE A 19 -5.76 -6.14 6.04
C ILE A 19 -5.78 -4.73 5.46
N GLU A 20 -6.87 -4.44 4.77
CA GLU A 20 -7.13 -3.15 4.16
C GLU A 20 -8.25 -2.42 4.93
N THR A 21 -8.16 -1.10 5.03
CA THR A 21 -9.27 -0.26 5.49
C THR A 21 -9.26 1.10 4.81
N MET A 22 -10.46 1.61 4.54
CA MET A 22 -10.70 3.00 4.14
C MET A 22 -10.65 3.91 5.36
N MET A 23 -9.61 4.73 5.46
CA MET A 23 -9.53 5.77 6.47
C MET A 23 -10.13 7.08 5.94
N PRO A 24 -10.96 7.80 6.72
CA PRO A 24 -11.49 9.09 6.32
C PRO A 24 -10.38 10.11 6.03
N SER A 25 -10.55 10.91 4.99
CA SER A 25 -9.65 12.02 4.64
C SER A 25 -10.45 13.27 4.27
N LEU A 26 -9.80 14.43 4.21
CA LEU A 26 -10.43 15.72 3.87
C LEU A 26 -11.19 15.67 2.52
N PHE A 27 -10.78 14.78 1.62
CA PHE A 27 -11.34 14.67 0.27
C PHE A 27 -12.08 13.36 0.02
N GLY A 28 -12.46 12.65 1.09
CA GLY A 28 -13.19 11.38 1.02
C GLY A 28 -12.54 10.34 1.95
N HIS A 29 -11.79 9.43 1.35
CA HIS A 29 -11.07 8.38 2.07
C HIS A 29 -9.76 8.03 1.38
N THR A 30 -8.92 7.33 2.14
CA THR A 30 -7.64 6.75 1.72
C THR A 30 -7.66 5.27 2.06
N HIS A 31 -7.40 4.40 1.09
CA HIS A 31 -7.20 2.97 1.34
C HIS A 31 -5.81 2.75 1.94
N VAL A 32 -5.74 2.01 3.06
CA VAL A 32 -4.47 1.74 3.76
C VAL A 32 -4.25 0.24 3.93
N LEU A 33 -3.08 -0.23 3.51
CA LEU A 33 -2.61 -1.60 3.63
C LEU A 33 -1.15 -1.59 4.13
N ASP A 34 -0.69 -2.51 4.98
CA ASP A 34 -1.37 -3.56 5.74
C ASP A 34 -1.57 -3.11 7.20
N LEU A 35 -2.78 -3.29 7.74
CA LEU A 35 -3.15 -2.88 9.10
C LEU A 35 -3.07 -4.00 10.14
N GLY A 36 -2.16 -4.95 9.96
CA GLY A 36 -1.81 -5.94 10.98
C GLY A 36 -2.03 -7.40 10.59
N ALA A 37 -2.16 -7.72 9.30
CA ALA A 37 -2.08 -9.11 8.85
C ALA A 37 -0.65 -9.67 9.00
N ASN A 38 0.34 -8.80 8.85
CA ASN A 38 1.76 -9.14 8.85
C ASN A 38 2.53 -8.20 9.79
N VAL A 39 3.30 -8.78 10.71
CA VAL A 39 4.17 -8.01 11.63
C VAL A 39 5.39 -7.47 10.90
N ASP A 40 6.02 -8.33 10.09
CA ASP A 40 7.15 -7.98 9.25
C ASP A 40 6.81 -8.27 7.79
N CYS A 41 7.25 -7.39 6.89
CA CYS A 41 7.10 -7.55 5.46
C CYS A 41 8.47 -7.52 4.78
N LYS A 42 8.56 -8.02 3.56
CA LYS A 42 9.68 -7.73 2.66
C LYS A 42 9.33 -6.56 1.75
N ALA A 43 10.31 -6.04 1.02
CA ALA A 43 10.09 -4.97 0.06
C ALA A 43 9.07 -5.38 -1.03
N GLU A 44 9.14 -6.63 -1.47
CA GLU A 44 8.23 -7.21 -2.47
C GLU A 44 6.80 -7.31 -1.94
N ASN A 45 6.61 -7.52 -0.63
CA ASN A 45 5.28 -7.53 -0.05
C ASN A 45 4.67 -6.12 -0.06
N LEU A 46 5.45 -5.08 0.29
CA LEU A 46 4.98 -3.69 0.21
C LEU A 46 4.63 -3.30 -1.22
N TYR A 47 5.44 -3.71 -2.20
CA TYR A 47 5.12 -3.57 -3.62
C TYR A 47 3.79 -4.27 -3.99
N GLN A 48 3.61 -5.52 -3.56
CA GLN A 48 2.36 -6.27 -3.81
C GLN A 48 1.15 -5.58 -3.17
N PHE A 49 1.31 -4.96 -1.98
CA PHE A 49 0.23 -4.22 -1.31
C PHE A 49 -0.16 -2.98 -2.13
N GLY A 50 0.82 -2.25 -2.66
CA GLY A 50 0.60 -1.14 -3.58
C GLY A 50 -0.17 -1.56 -4.85
N VAL A 51 0.17 -2.73 -5.42
CA VAL A 51 -0.57 -3.29 -6.57
C VAL A 51 -2.01 -3.65 -6.18
N MET A 52 -2.18 -4.38 -5.08
CA MET A 52 -3.51 -4.84 -4.65
C MET A 52 -4.44 -3.68 -4.33
N GLY A 53 -4.00 -2.70 -3.55
CA GLY A 53 -4.86 -1.57 -3.24
C GLY A 53 -5.13 -0.69 -4.46
N SER A 54 -4.21 -0.60 -5.44
CA SER A 54 -4.45 0.15 -6.68
C SER A 54 -5.61 -0.47 -7.47
N VAL A 55 -5.66 -1.80 -7.52
CA VAL A 55 -6.79 -2.52 -8.11
C VAL A 55 -8.07 -2.28 -7.30
N VAL A 56 -8.03 -2.39 -5.98
CA VAL A 56 -9.19 -2.15 -5.10
C VAL A 56 -9.77 -0.74 -5.33
N CYS A 57 -8.92 0.29 -5.25
CA CYS A 57 -9.34 1.68 -5.44
C CYS A 57 -9.89 1.92 -6.85
N SER A 58 -9.27 1.33 -7.88
CA SER A 58 -9.78 1.47 -9.25
C SER A 58 -11.19 0.93 -9.45
N ILE A 59 -11.54 -0.15 -8.73
CA ILE A 59 -12.84 -0.82 -8.85
C ILE A 59 -13.88 -0.19 -7.92
N LEU A 60 -13.52 0.07 -6.67
CA LEU A 60 -14.45 0.56 -5.66
C LEU A 60 -14.76 2.06 -5.79
N ASP A 61 -13.75 2.85 -6.19
CA ASP A 61 -13.87 4.31 -6.26
C ASP A 61 -13.99 4.86 -7.68
N ASP A 62 -14.01 3.98 -8.69
CA ASP A 62 -14.06 4.32 -10.12
C ASP A 62 -12.90 5.26 -10.54
N ILE A 63 -11.69 4.99 -10.04
CA ILE A 63 -10.49 5.77 -10.32
C ILE A 63 -9.56 5.00 -11.25
N ASN A 64 -9.48 5.40 -12.52
CA ASN A 64 -8.69 4.68 -13.53
C ASN A 64 -7.18 4.57 -13.22
N ASN A 65 -6.60 5.50 -12.47
CA ASN A 65 -5.16 5.53 -12.17
C ASN A 65 -4.89 6.05 -10.74
N PRO A 66 -5.26 5.27 -9.70
CA PRO A 66 -5.22 5.73 -8.32
C PRO A 66 -3.78 5.93 -7.87
N SER A 67 -3.54 7.04 -7.16
CA SER A 67 -2.23 7.37 -6.58
C SER A 67 -1.83 6.35 -5.52
N VAL A 68 -0.59 5.90 -5.54
CA VAL A 68 0.01 5.01 -4.54
C VAL A 68 1.13 5.74 -3.83
N GLY A 69 1.05 5.84 -2.51
CA GLY A 69 2.08 6.36 -1.63
C GLY A 69 2.71 5.23 -0.82
N LEU A 70 3.94 5.42 -0.37
CA LEU A 70 4.60 4.48 0.54
C LEU A 70 4.82 5.15 1.89
N LEU A 71 4.18 4.63 2.94
CA LEU A 71 4.26 5.20 4.28
C LEU A 71 5.71 5.15 4.78
N ASN A 72 6.21 6.30 5.23
CA ASN A 72 7.56 6.42 5.77
C ASN A 72 7.59 7.39 6.96
N VAL A 73 8.70 7.38 7.69
CA VAL A 73 8.95 8.31 8.82
C VAL A 73 9.35 9.72 8.35
N GLY A 74 9.37 9.94 7.03
CA GLY A 74 9.52 11.24 6.41
C GLY A 74 9.61 11.16 4.89
N GLN A 75 9.38 12.27 4.22
CA GLN A 75 9.39 12.35 2.75
C GLN A 75 10.81 12.33 2.13
N GLU A 76 11.85 12.60 2.90
CA GLU A 76 13.23 12.65 2.40
C GLU A 76 13.80 11.26 2.09
N ALA A 77 14.49 11.11 0.96
CA ALA A 77 15.04 9.82 0.49
C ALA A 77 16.00 9.11 1.47
N ILE A 78 16.61 9.85 2.40
CA ILE A 78 17.51 9.29 3.41
C ILE A 78 16.76 8.64 4.59
N LYS A 79 15.50 8.99 4.82
CA LYS A 79 14.68 8.46 5.91
C LYS A 79 14.07 7.11 5.55
N GLY A 80 13.70 6.36 6.58
CA GLY A 80 13.16 5.01 6.43
C GLY A 80 14.21 3.92 6.49
N ASN A 81 13.73 2.70 6.75
CA ASN A 81 14.55 1.51 6.85
C ASN A 81 14.93 0.97 5.45
N GLN A 82 15.80 -0.03 5.40
CA GLN A 82 16.25 -0.62 4.14
C GLN A 82 15.11 -1.27 3.35
N GLN A 83 14.13 -1.84 4.03
CA GLN A 83 12.98 -2.50 3.40
C GLN A 83 12.09 -1.50 2.65
N VAL A 84 11.78 -0.36 3.28
CA VAL A 84 11.00 0.73 2.68
C VAL A 84 11.74 1.30 1.48
N LYS A 85 13.06 1.52 1.59
CA LYS A 85 13.88 1.99 0.47
C LYS A 85 13.91 1.02 -0.71
N ALA A 86 14.00 -0.28 -0.44
CA ALA A 86 13.94 -1.28 -1.49
C ALA A 86 12.54 -1.35 -2.15
N ALA A 87 11.46 -1.17 -1.36
CA ALA A 87 10.10 -1.10 -1.89
C ALA A 87 9.89 0.13 -2.79
N ASP A 88 10.45 1.28 -2.40
CA ASP A 88 10.43 2.51 -3.20
C ASP A 88 11.04 2.31 -4.59
N GLU A 89 12.19 1.62 -4.69
CA GLU A 89 12.78 1.28 -6.00
C GLU A 89 11.90 0.35 -6.84
N LEU A 90 11.27 -0.64 -6.21
CA LEU A 90 10.32 -1.53 -6.91
C LEU A 90 9.09 -0.78 -7.41
N LEU A 91 8.53 0.12 -6.60
CA LEU A 91 7.36 0.92 -6.94
C LEU A 91 7.66 1.93 -8.05
N LYS A 92 8.83 2.58 -8.02
CA LYS A 92 9.31 3.47 -9.10
C LYS A 92 9.49 2.75 -10.43
N ALA A 93 9.96 1.49 -10.40
CA ALA A 93 10.14 0.67 -11.60
C ALA A 93 8.82 0.08 -12.14
N SER A 94 7.70 0.27 -11.43
CA SER A 94 6.41 -0.31 -11.76
C SER A 94 5.59 0.56 -12.73
N LYS A 95 4.38 0.08 -13.05
CA LYS A 95 3.38 0.84 -13.83
C LYS A 95 2.36 1.55 -12.94
N LEU A 96 2.50 1.48 -11.62
CA LEU A 96 1.60 2.14 -10.69
C LEU A 96 1.79 3.66 -10.77
N ASN A 97 0.74 4.41 -10.44
CA ASN A 97 0.84 5.85 -10.21
C ASN A 97 1.48 6.11 -8.85
N TYR A 98 2.75 5.74 -8.71
CA TYR A 98 3.50 5.88 -7.47
C TYR A 98 3.96 7.33 -7.29
N ILE A 99 3.56 7.95 -6.19
CA ILE A 99 3.80 9.36 -5.90
C ILE A 99 4.95 9.59 -4.90
N GLY A 100 5.58 8.52 -4.41
CA GLY A 100 6.69 8.57 -3.46
C GLY A 100 6.28 8.30 -2.02
N TYR A 101 7.14 8.74 -1.09
CA TYR A 101 6.90 8.61 0.33
C TYR A 101 5.79 9.55 0.81
N VAL A 102 5.04 9.07 1.79
CA VAL A 102 4.03 9.87 2.51
C VAL A 102 4.17 9.63 4.00
N GLU A 103 3.81 10.62 4.80
CA GLU A 103 3.85 10.56 6.26
C GLU A 103 2.48 10.19 6.86
N GLY A 104 2.43 9.97 8.16
CA GLY A 104 1.21 9.52 8.85
C GLY A 104 0.07 10.55 8.85
N ASP A 105 0.40 11.84 8.76
CA ASP A 105 -0.56 12.94 8.64
C ASP A 105 -1.08 13.11 7.21
N ASP A 106 -0.25 12.82 6.19
CA ASP A 106 -0.64 12.85 4.77
C ASP A 106 -1.86 11.97 4.48
N ILE A 107 -2.04 10.89 5.25
CA ILE A 107 -3.14 9.93 5.05
C ILE A 107 -4.52 10.61 5.16
N PHE A 108 -4.63 11.63 6.01
CA PHE A 108 -5.88 12.34 6.28
C PHE A 108 -6.07 13.58 5.41
N VAL A 109 -5.01 14.10 4.80
CA VAL A 109 -5.05 15.37 4.05
C VAL A 109 -5.03 15.21 2.54
N VAL A 110 -4.77 14.01 2.03
CA VAL A 110 -4.71 13.77 0.58
C VAL A 110 -5.66 12.63 0.20
N LYS A 111 -6.14 12.63 -1.05
CA LYS A 111 -6.71 11.42 -1.66
C LYS A 111 -5.56 10.51 -2.08
N LEU A 112 -5.07 9.72 -1.14
CA LEU A 112 -3.93 8.82 -1.32
C LEU A 112 -4.35 7.36 -1.18
N MET A 113 -3.44 6.48 -1.56
CA MET A 113 -3.44 5.09 -1.18
C MET A 113 -2.12 4.78 -0.50
N LEU A 114 -2.14 3.91 0.51
CA LEU A 114 -0.97 3.44 1.24
C LEU A 114 -0.84 1.92 1.17
#